data_AF-A0A196SKX4-F1
#
_entry.id   AF-A0A196SKX4-F1
#
_cell.length_a   1.000
_cell.length_b   1.000
_cell.length_c   1.000
_cell.angle_alpha   90.00
_cell.angle_beta   90.00
_cell.angle_gamma   90.00
#
_symmetry.space_group_name_H-M   'P 1'
#
loop_
_entity.id
_entity.type
_entity.pdbx_description
1 polymer ?
#
loop_
_entity_poly.entity_id
_entity_poly.type
_entity_poly.pdbx_seq_one_letter_code
_entity_poly.pdbx_strand_id
1 'polypeptide(L)' 'MISCIESGVCDNDAYAIDGRYYPRVFFINPDNTINYKLVSNPNNFQYRYYYRDVKQLIQRMRVFLEEMHSSEGESEL' A
#
# COMPACT_ATOMS: atom_id res chain seq x y z
N MET A 1 -11.02 -3.15 2.75
CA MET A 1 -10.23 -1.90 2.92
C MET A 1 -10.40 -1.45 4.34
N ILE A 2 -9.30 -1.19 5.05
CA ILE A 2 -9.31 -0.64 6.41
C ILE A 2 -9.05 0.86 6.28
N SER A 3 -9.86 1.69 6.94
CA SER A 3 -9.70 3.15 6.94
C SER A 3 -9.41 3.62 8.35
N CYS A 4 -8.32 4.37 8.52
CA CYS A 4 -7.96 5.00 9.79
C CYS A 4 -8.49 6.44 9.80
N ILE A 5 -9.67 6.63 10.39
CA ILE A 5 -10.38 7.92 10.37
C ILE A 5 -10.05 8.75 11.63
N GLU A 6 -9.79 8.07 12.75
CA GLU A 6 -9.46 8.71 14.01
C GLU A 6 -7.95 9.00 14.12
N SER A 7 -7.64 10.22 14.57
CA SER A 7 -6.27 10.65 14.83
C SER A 7 -5.62 9.73 15.88
N GLY A 8 -4.41 9.25 15.60
CA GLY A 8 -3.63 8.40 16.52
C GLY A 8 -3.73 6.89 16.28
N VAL A 9 -4.79 6.38 15.64
CA VAL A 9 -5.00 4.91 15.47
C VAL A 9 -3.95 4.28 14.54
N CYS A 10 -3.51 5.01 13.52
CA CYS A 10 -2.49 4.57 12.57
C CYS A 10 -1.26 5.48 12.60
N ASP A 11 -1.01 6.09 13.75
CA ASP A 11 0.13 6.98 13.98
C ASP A 11 1.38 6.18 14.40
N ASN A 12 1.78 5.24 13.55
CA ASN A 12 2.99 4.45 13.69
C ASN A 12 3.96 4.85 12.57
N ASP A 13 5.26 4.92 12.86
CA ASP A 13 6.30 5.26 11.90
C ASP A 13 6.34 4.32 10.69
N ALA A 14 5.88 3.08 10.82
CA ALA A 14 5.67 2.16 9.71
C ALA A 14 4.74 2.73 8.61
N TYR A 15 3.77 3.57 8.98
CA TYR A 15 2.85 4.25 8.06
C TYR A 15 3.28 5.67 7.67
N ALA A 16 4.49 6.09 8.04
CA ALA A 16 5.02 7.45 7.82
C ALA A 16 6.41 7.47 7.16
N ILE A 17 6.79 6.39 6.46
CA ILE A 17 8.13 6.20 5.88
C ILE A 17 8.57 7.30 4.89
N ASP A 18 7.63 7.96 4.22
CA ASP A 18 7.87 9.09 3.32
C ASP A 18 7.19 10.39 3.80
N GLY A 19 6.72 10.41 5.06
CA GLY A 19 6.17 11.59 5.71
C GLY A 19 4.76 11.44 6.27
N ARG A 20 4.36 12.44 7.07
CA ARG A 20 3.11 12.48 7.85
C ARG A 20 1.98 13.25 7.14
N TYR A 21 1.83 13.09 5.82
CA TYR A 21 0.77 13.71 4.99
C TYR A 21 -0.50 12.85 4.83
N TYR A 22 -1.65 13.42 4.49
CA TYR A 22 -2.87 12.64 4.25
C TYR A 22 -3.49 12.95 2.88
N PRO A 23 -4.20 12.00 2.25
CA PRO A 23 -4.30 10.57 2.58
C PRO A 23 -3.07 9.75 2.11
N ARG A 24 -2.83 8.60 2.75
CA ARG A 24 -1.87 7.56 2.33
C ARG A 24 -2.60 6.22 2.19
N VAL A 25 -2.27 5.46 1.15
CA VAL A 25 -2.81 4.10 0.97
C VAL A 25 -1.66 3.11 0.90
N PHE A 26 -1.72 2.10 1.76
CA PHE A 26 -0.76 1.01 1.85
C PHE A 26 -1.41 -0.32 1.46
N PHE A 27 -0.59 -1.22 0.93
CA PHE A 27 -0.96 -2.61 0.69
C PHE A 27 -0.29 -3.48 1.76
N ILE A 28 -1.06 -4.39 2.35
CA ILE A 28 -0.61 -5.23 3.46
C ILE A 28 -0.58 -6.67 2.98
N ASN A 29 0.58 -7.30 3.09
CA ASN A 29 0.79 -8.70 2.76
C ASN A 29 0.08 -9.63 3.78
N PRO A 30 -0.19 -10.90 3.44
CA PRO A 30 -0.84 -11.85 4.35
C PRO A 30 -0.09 -12.08 5.68
N ASP A 31 1.23 -11.87 5.70
CA ASP A 31 2.08 -11.95 6.90
C ASP A 31 2.03 -10.69 7.80
N ASN A 32 1.08 -9.79 7.53
CA ASN A 32 0.90 -8.49 8.19
C ASN A 32 2.02 -7.47 7.95
N THR A 33 2.89 -7.69 6.95
CA THR A 33 3.90 -6.69 6.56
C THR A 33 3.37 -5.70 5.53
N ILE A 34 3.92 -4.49 5.50
CA ILE A 34 3.58 -3.46 4.51
C ILE A 34 4.36 -3.71 3.22
N ASN A 35 3.67 -3.79 2.08
CA ASN A 35 4.31 -3.82 0.76
C ASN A 35 4.73 -2.40 0.34
N TYR A 36 5.91 -1.97 0.76
CA TYR A 36 6.43 -0.63 0.47
C TYR A 36 6.78 -0.40 -1.01
N LYS A 37 6.86 -1.47 -1.83
CA LYS A 37 7.18 -1.37 -3.27
C LYS A 37 5.99 -0.87 -4.08
N LEU A 38 4.77 -1.13 -3.61
CA LEU A 38 3.55 -0.84 -4.35
C LEU A 38 3.05 0.59 -4.07
N VAL A 39 3.58 1.52 -4.85
CA VAL A 39 3.41 2.97 -4.70
C VAL A 39 2.56 3.58 -5.82
N SER A 40 2.02 4.78 -5.60
CA SER A 40 1.29 5.52 -6.64
C SER A 40 2.24 5.89 -7.78
N ASN A 41 3.35 6.57 -7.46
CA ASN A 41 4.37 7.01 -8.39
C ASN A 41 5.78 6.75 -7.83
N PRO A 42 6.58 5.85 -8.44
CA PRO A 42 7.92 5.54 -7.96
C PRO A 42 8.90 6.72 -8.08
N ASN A 43 8.61 7.70 -8.94
CA ASN A 43 9.46 8.87 -9.15
C ASN A 43 9.16 10.03 -8.18
N ASN A 44 8.12 9.91 -7.34
CA ASN A 44 7.75 10.95 -6.38
C ASN A 44 8.17 10.56 -4.96
N PHE A 45 9.42 10.85 -4.60
CA PHE A 45 9.99 10.46 -3.32
C PHE A 45 9.34 11.10 -2.08
N GLN A 46 8.63 12.22 -2.24
CA GLN A 46 7.98 12.91 -1.11
C GLN A 46 6.56 12.40 -0.83
N TYR A 47 5.87 11.84 -1.83
CA TYR A 47 4.46 11.45 -1.69
C TYR A 47 4.17 10.14 -2.45
N ARG A 48 4.90 9.07 -2.12
CA ARG A 48 4.83 7.79 -2.83
C ARG A 48 3.49 7.09 -2.64
N TYR A 49 2.85 7.27 -1.49
CA TYR A 49 1.58 6.61 -1.14
C TYR A 49 0.35 7.50 -1.35
N TYR A 50 0.51 8.67 -1.97
CA TYR A 50 -0.61 9.56 -2.31
C TYR A 50 -1.13 9.26 -3.73
N TYR A 51 -2.38 8.84 -3.83
CA TYR A 51 -3.04 8.53 -5.10
C TYR A 51 -3.90 9.72 -5.55
N ARG A 52 -3.55 10.32 -6.68
CA ARG A 52 -4.28 11.48 -7.25
C ARG A 52 -5.47 11.09 -8.11
N ASP A 53 -5.42 9.88 -8.67
CA ASP A 53 -6.45 9.35 -9.57
C ASP A 53 -6.92 7.98 -9.06
N VAL A 54 -8.23 7.78 -9.05
CA VAL A 54 -8.86 6.51 -8.72
C VAL A 54 -8.42 5.38 -9.65
N LYS A 55 -8.17 5.67 -10.94
CA LYS A 55 -7.71 4.66 -11.90
C LYS A 55 -6.36 4.09 -11.53
N GLN A 56 -5.46 4.96 -11.03
CA GLN A 56 -4.14 4.56 -10.55
C GLN A 56 -4.25 3.64 -9.34
N LEU A 57 -5.13 3.97 -8.38
CA LEU A 57 -5.35 3.13 -7.21
C LEU A 57 -5.94 1.77 -7.60
N ILE A 58 -6.96 1.74 -8.45
CA ILE A 58 -7.57 0.50 -8.95
C ILE A 58 -6.53 -0.37 -9.65
N GLN A 59 -5.67 0.23 -10.49
CA GLN A 59 -4.61 -0.53 -11.17
C GLN A 59 -3.64 -1.16 -10.17
N ARG A 60 -3.26 -0.41 -9.13
CA ARG A 60 -2.38 -0.92 -8.06
C ARG A 60 -3.03 -2.04 -7.24
N MET A 61 -4.33 -1.94 -6.96
CA MET A 61 -5.08 -3.01 -6.31
C MET A 61 -5.08 -4.30 -7.12
N ARG A 62 -5.24 -4.22 -8.45
CA ARG A 62 -5.19 -5.40 -9.33
C ARG A 62 -3.83 -6.07 -9.32
N VAL A 63 -2.75 -5.28 -9.50
CA VAL A 63 -1.37 -5.79 -9.45
C VAL A 63 -1.10 -6.50 -8.12
N PHE A 64 -1.53 -5.91 -7.00
CA PHE A 64 -1.35 -6.54 -5.69
C PHE A 64 -2.07 -7.90 -5.58
N LEU A 65 -3.31 -8.00 -6.05
CA LEU A 65 -4.06 -9.27 -6.05
C LEU A 65 -3.42 -10.32 -6.97
N GLU A 66 -2.92 -9.92 -8.14
CA GLU A 66 -2.20 -10.79 -9.07
C GLU A 66 -0.89 -11.33 -8.46
N GLU A 67 -0.13 -10.47 -7.77
CA GLU A 67 1.08 -10.85 -7.04
C GLU A 67 0.78 -11.88 -5.92
N MET A 68 -0.32 -11.70 -5.18
CA MET A 68 -0.72 -12.65 -4.13
C MET A 68 -1.12 -14.01 -4.69
N HIS A 69 -1.96 -14.06 -5.74
CA HIS A 69 -2.37 -15.32 -6.35
C HIS A 69 -1.23 -16.10 -6.98
N SER A 70 -0.25 -15.39 -7.55
CA SER A 70 0.95 -16.03 -8.13
C SER A 70 1.83 -16.67 -7.05
N SER A 71 1.90 -16.06 -5.87
CA SER A 71 2.71 -16.56 -4.75
C SER A 71 2.13 -17.79 -4.05
N GLU A 72 0.81 -17.97 -4.08
CA GLU A 72 0.13 -19.13 -3.48
C GLU A 72 0.40 -20.42 -4.27
N GLY A 73 0.55 -20.34 -5.60
CA GLY A 73 0.81 -21.50 -6.47
C GLY A 73 2.24 -22.07 -6.39
N GLU A 74 3.19 -21.32 -5.81
CA GLU A 74 4.58 -21.77 -5.62
C GLU A 74 4.81 -22.45 -4.27
N SER A 75 3.88 -22.31 -3.30
CA SER A 75 4.00 -22.92 -1.96
C SER A 75 3.52 -24.37 -1.89
N GLU A 76 2.87 -24.89 -2.94
CA GLU A 76 2.31 -26.25 -3.00
C GLU A 76 3.19 -27.26 -3.75
N LEU A 77 4.43 -26.89 -4.11
CA LEU A 77 5.45 -27.73 -4.75
C LEU A 77 6.71 -27.87 -3.89
#